data_AF-A0A2N3HWL6-F1
#
_entry.id   AF-A0A2N3HWL6-F1
#
_cell.length_a   1.000
_cell.length_b   1.000
_cell.length_c   1.000
_cell.angle_alpha   90.00
_cell.angle_beta   90.00
_cell.angle_gamma   90.00
#
_symmetry.space_group_name_H-M   'P 1'
#
loop_
_entity.id
_entity.type
_entity.pdbx_description
1 polymer ?
#
loop_
_entity_poly.entity_id
_entity_poly.type
_entity_poly.pdbx_seq_one_letter_code
_entity_poly.pdbx_strand_id
1 'polypeptide(L)'
;MDNILIQYQELTEKLKENLPLKTYPIRELVQIFRKNGHPITLKTELTIIDVINSGDISGIMCTIEGPDEYKMACGLTHLIFSKSSKFYGQIADYQKKRAKRIKQLNQTGLN
;
A
#
# COMPACT_ATOMS: atom_id res chain seq x y z
N MET A 1 -3.59 -24.56 3.36
CA MET A 1 -4.00 -23.13 3.37
C MET A 1 -2.75 -22.33 3.09
N ASP A 2 -2.71 -21.56 2.00
CA ASP A 2 -1.48 -20.90 1.54
C ASP A 2 -0.96 -19.92 2.60
N ASN A 3 0.22 -20.20 3.14
CA ASN A 3 0.88 -19.48 4.23
C ASN A 3 0.94 -17.95 3.99
N ILE A 4 0.97 -17.53 2.73
CA ILE A 4 1.05 -16.11 2.34
C ILE A 4 -0.28 -15.37 2.55
N LEU A 5 -1.43 -15.99 2.30
CA LEU A 5 -2.73 -15.35 2.51
C LEU A 5 -2.97 -15.05 4.00
N ILE A 6 -2.53 -15.97 4.86
CA ILE A 6 -2.56 -15.80 6.32
C ILE A 6 -1.66 -14.62 6.73
N GLN A 7 -0.42 -14.56 6.23
CA GLN A 7 0.48 -13.44 6.50
C GLN A 7 -0.09 -12.08 6.05
N TYR A 8 -0.79 -12.05 4.91
CA TYR A 8 -1.41 -10.81 4.41
C TYR A 8 -2.56 -10.38 5.31
N GLN A 9 -3.35 -11.34 5.79
CA GLN A 9 -4.45 -11.08 6.73
C GLN A 9 -3.93 -10.58 8.08
N GLU A 10 -2.94 -11.25 8.68
CA GLU A 10 -2.34 -10.84 9.95
C GLU A 10 -1.71 -9.44 9.86
N LEU A 11 -1.03 -9.13 8.75
CA LEU A 11 -0.50 -7.78 8.54
C LEU A 11 -1.63 -6.76 8.42
N THR A 12 -2.70 -7.08 7.68
CA THR A 12 -3.87 -6.21 7.53
C THR A 12 -4.49 -5.86 8.89
N GLU A 13 -4.69 -6.85 9.76
CA GLU A 13 -5.25 -6.66 11.10
C GLU A 13 -4.35 -5.77 11.96
N LYS A 14 -3.04 -6.04 11.99
CA LYS A 14 -2.07 -5.20 12.71
C LYS A 14 -2.09 -3.75 12.22
N LEU A 15 -2.17 -3.54 10.90
CA LEU A 15 -2.25 -2.19 10.35
C LEU A 15 -3.55 -1.50 10.75
N LYS A 16 -4.71 -2.19 10.65
CA LYS A 16 -6.02 -1.67 11.06
C LYS A 16 -6.04 -1.22 12.52
N GLU A 17 -5.50 -2.02 13.42
CA GLU A 17 -5.45 -1.73 14.87
C GLU A 17 -4.59 -0.50 15.22
N ASN A 18 -3.72 -0.06 14.29
CA ASN A 18 -2.77 1.03 14.53
C ASN A 18 -3.04 2.22 13.61
N LEU A 19 -4.22 2.30 13.00
CA LEU A 19 -4.63 3.48 12.24
C LEU A 19 -4.87 4.69 13.17
N PRO A 20 -4.60 5.92 12.68
CA PRO A 20 -4.05 6.26 11.36
C PRO A 20 -2.54 6.03 11.25
N LEU A 21 -2.04 5.74 10.04
CA LEU A 21 -0.60 5.53 9.77
C LEU A 21 -0.04 6.55 8.78
N LYS A 22 1.18 7.03 9.04
CA LYS A 22 1.90 7.96 8.15
C LYS A 22 2.71 7.24 7.08
N THR A 23 2.64 7.74 5.86
CA THR A 23 3.29 7.15 4.69
C THR A 23 3.66 8.19 3.64
N TYR A 24 4.39 7.80 2.61
CA TYR A 24 4.80 8.64 1.49
C TYR A 24 4.48 7.95 0.15
N PRO A 25 4.13 8.68 -0.91
CA PRO A 25 3.76 8.07 -2.19
C PRO A 25 4.99 7.65 -3.01
N ILE A 26 4.83 6.62 -3.85
CA ILE A 26 5.74 6.41 -4.99
C ILE A 26 5.37 7.32 -6.17
N ARG A 27 6.25 7.38 -7.18
CA ARG A 27 6.09 8.22 -8.38
C ARG A 27 4.75 8.01 -9.11
N GLU A 28 4.31 6.76 -9.21
CA GLU A 28 3.05 6.41 -9.87
C GLU A 28 1.85 7.01 -9.14
N LEU A 29 1.84 6.93 -7.80
CA LEU A 29 0.79 7.52 -7.00
C LEU A 29 0.78 9.05 -7.10
N VAL A 30 1.96 9.69 -7.12
CA VAL A 30 2.08 11.14 -7.39
C VAL A 30 1.45 11.52 -8.74
N GLN A 31 1.63 10.70 -9.78
CA GLN A 31 1.02 10.95 -11.09
C GLN A 31 -0.50 10.82 -11.05
N ILE A 32 -1.04 9.85 -10.31
CA ILE A 32 -2.50 9.67 -10.15
C ILE A 32 -3.10 10.88 -9.43
N PHE A 33 -2.52 11.29 -8.31
CA PHE A 33 -2.94 12.48 -7.55
C PHE A 33 -2.98 13.75 -8.43
N ARG A 34 -1.92 14.00 -9.20
CA ARG A 34 -1.86 15.15 -10.13
C ARG A 34 -2.92 15.09 -11.22
N LYS A 35 -3.17 13.90 -11.80
CA LYS A 35 -4.22 13.70 -12.80
C LYS A 35 -5.61 13.98 -12.25
N ASN A 36 -5.81 13.72 -10.96
CA ASN A 36 -7.09 13.95 -10.27
C ASN A 36 -7.24 15.38 -9.73
N GLY A 37 -6.30 16.30 -10.02
CA GLY A 37 -6.39 17.70 -9.57
C GLY A 37 -5.88 17.96 -8.15
N HIS A 38 -5.24 16.97 -7.52
CA HIS A 38 -4.75 17.01 -6.14
C HIS A 38 -3.21 16.88 -6.12
N PRO A 39 -2.44 17.90 -6.53
CA PRO A 39 -1.01 17.75 -6.77
C PRO A 39 -0.22 17.52 -5.47
N ILE A 40 0.48 16.40 -5.39
CA ILE A 40 1.44 16.07 -4.31
C ILE A 40 2.87 15.88 -4.84
N THR A 41 3.81 15.67 -3.91
CA THR A 41 5.21 15.33 -4.19
C THR A 41 5.60 14.02 -3.52
N LEU A 42 6.76 13.46 -3.87
CA LEU A 42 7.32 12.29 -3.17
C LEU A 42 7.63 12.52 -1.68
N LYS A 43 7.68 13.79 -1.25
CA LYS A 43 7.91 14.17 0.15
C LYS A 43 6.62 14.53 0.89
N THR A 44 5.48 14.50 0.20
CA THR A 44 4.19 14.76 0.83
C THR A 44 3.84 13.57 1.72
N GLU A 45 3.69 13.81 3.01
CA GLU A 45 3.17 12.82 3.94
C GLU A 45 1.68 12.61 3.67
N LEU A 46 1.27 11.35 3.58
CA LEU A 46 -0.10 10.90 3.42
C LEU A 46 -0.54 10.13 4.68
N THR A 47 -1.84 10.11 4.94
CA THR A 47 -2.40 9.40 6.08
C THR A 47 -3.21 8.20 5.59
N ILE A 48 -2.87 6.99 6.03
CA ILE A 48 -3.71 5.81 5.83
C ILE A 48 -4.81 5.87 6.88
N ILE A 49 -6.06 5.80 6.42
CA ILE A 49 -7.27 5.87 7.26
C ILE A 49 -8.09 4.58 7.24
N ASP A 50 -7.82 3.69 6.29
CA ASP A 50 -8.40 2.34 6.26
C ASP A 50 -7.46 1.38 5.50
N VAL A 51 -7.55 0.10 5.81
CA VAL A 51 -6.75 -0.97 5.20
C VAL A 51 -7.63 -2.19 5.00
N ILE A 52 -7.64 -2.80 3.83
CA ILE A 52 -8.39 -4.04 3.58
C ILE A 52 -7.52 -5.07 2.88
N ASN A 53 -7.70 -6.34 3.22
CA ASN A 53 -7.14 -7.44 2.46
C ASN A 53 -8.09 -7.78 1.31
N SER A 54 -7.69 -7.49 0.08
CA SER A 54 -8.48 -7.76 -1.12
C SER A 54 -8.11 -9.08 -1.81
N GLY A 55 -7.37 -9.95 -1.13
CA GLY A 55 -6.97 -11.25 -1.63
C GLY A 55 -5.80 -11.19 -2.61
N ASP A 56 -5.63 -12.24 -3.42
CA ASP A 56 -4.42 -12.43 -4.23
C ASP A 56 -4.33 -11.51 -5.47
N ILE A 57 -5.43 -10.91 -5.93
CA ILE A 57 -5.44 -10.06 -7.13
C ILE A 57 -4.88 -8.68 -6.83
N SER A 58 -5.36 -8.03 -5.78
CA SER A 58 -4.97 -6.65 -5.43
C SER A 58 -4.16 -6.56 -4.13
N GLY A 59 -4.09 -7.63 -3.33
CA GLY A 59 -3.32 -7.68 -2.09
C GLY A 59 -3.93 -6.81 -0.98
N ILE A 60 -3.08 -6.25 -0.14
CA ILE A 60 -3.49 -5.26 0.87
C ILE A 60 -3.71 -3.91 0.19
N MET A 61 -4.94 -3.40 0.27
CA MET A 61 -5.35 -2.09 -0.20
C MET A 61 -5.46 -1.13 0.98
N CYS A 62 -5.15 0.13 0.75
CA CYS A 62 -5.17 1.20 1.73
C CYS A 62 -6.03 2.34 1.21
N THR A 63 -6.89 2.90 2.06
CA THR A 63 -7.49 4.22 1.83
C THR A 63 -6.57 5.26 2.42
N ILE A 64 -6.10 6.16 1.58
CA ILE A 64 -5.21 7.26 1.95
C ILE A 64 -5.92 8.59 1.83
N GLU A 65 -5.56 9.52 2.71
CA GLU A 65 -6.00 10.91 2.74
C GLU A 65 -4.79 11.82 2.51
N GLY A 66 -4.94 12.72 1.53
CA GLY A 66 -3.96 13.76 1.18
C GLY A 66 -4.12 15.05 1.99
N PRO A 67 -3.23 16.04 1.77
CA PRO A 67 -3.25 17.31 2.51
C PRO A 67 -4.51 18.14 2.35
N ASP A 68 -5.22 17.95 1.24
CA ASP A 68 -6.47 18.62 0.87
C ASP A 68 -7.71 17.77 1.16
N GLU A 69 -7.58 16.81 2.09
CA GLU A 69 -8.61 15.83 2.46
C GLU A 69 -9.05 14.91 1.30
N TYR A 70 -8.36 14.96 0.16
CA TYR A 70 -8.62 14.06 -0.96
C TYR A 70 -8.34 12.62 -0.57
N LYS A 71 -9.32 11.74 -0.80
CA LYS A 71 -9.26 10.32 -0.45
C LYS A 71 -9.18 9.47 -1.69
N MET A 72 -8.29 8.48 -1.67
CA MET A 72 -8.26 7.44 -2.69
C MET A 72 -7.81 6.09 -2.13
N ALA A 73 -8.21 5.01 -2.81
CA ALA A 73 -7.69 3.69 -2.54
C ALA A 73 -6.43 3.42 -3.38
N CYS A 74 -5.42 2.81 -2.78
CA CYS A 74 -4.24 2.31 -3.48
C CYS A 74 -3.71 1.04 -2.83
N GLY A 75 -3.01 0.20 -3.60
CA GLY A 75 -2.29 -0.93 -3.02
C GLY A 75 -1.19 -0.47 -2.06
N LEU A 76 -0.95 -1.24 -0.98
CA LEU A 76 0.14 -1.00 -0.03
C LEU A 76 1.52 -0.95 -0.72
N THR A 77 1.66 -1.52 -1.92
CA THR A 77 2.86 -1.44 -2.77
C THR A 77 3.14 -0.07 -3.38
N HIS A 78 2.18 0.86 -3.37
CA HIS A 78 2.37 2.23 -3.85
C HIS A 78 2.81 3.22 -2.75
N LEU A 79 3.08 2.69 -1.56
CA LEU A 79 3.33 3.45 -0.35
C LEU A 79 4.76 3.18 0.17
N ILE A 80 5.39 4.20 0.71
CA ILE A 80 6.74 4.15 1.29
C ILE A 80 6.61 4.49 2.78
N PHE A 81 7.20 3.65 3.63
CA PHE A 81 7.19 3.85 5.07
C PHE A 81 8.59 4.23 5.56
N SER A 82 8.64 5.13 6.54
CA SER A 82 9.89 5.43 7.24
C SER A 82 10.45 4.17 7.90
N LYS A 83 11.77 4.03 7.92
CA LYS A 83 12.47 2.97 8.66
C LYS A 83 12.21 3.01 10.17
N SER A 84 11.77 4.17 10.68
CA SER A 84 11.34 4.32 12.08
C SER A 84 9.92 3.81 12.34
N SER A 85 9.16 3.42 11.31
CA SER A 85 7.82 2.85 11.49
C SER A 85 7.89 1.51 12.21
N LYS A 86 7.04 1.32 13.22
CA LYS A 86 6.86 0.07 13.97
C LYS A 86 6.68 -1.15 13.06
N PHE A 87 6.05 -0.96 11.90
CA PHE A 87 5.71 -2.05 10.96
C PHE A 87 6.64 -2.12 9.75
N TYR A 88 7.71 -1.32 9.70
CA TYR A 88 8.57 -1.22 8.52
C TYR A 88 9.03 -2.59 8.00
N GLY A 89 9.53 -3.47 8.88
CA GLY A 89 10.01 -4.79 8.47
C GLY A 89 8.93 -5.67 7.84
N GLN A 90 7.73 -5.72 8.44
CA GLN A 90 6.61 -6.53 7.94
C GLN A 90 6.06 -5.96 6.62
N ILE A 91 5.95 -4.63 6.52
CA ILE A 91 5.50 -3.96 5.30
C ILE A 91 6.51 -4.16 4.16
N ALA A 92 7.80 -3.98 4.43
CA ALA A 92 8.84 -4.14 3.41
C ALA A 92 8.91 -5.58 2.88
N ASP A 93 8.77 -6.58 3.75
CA ASP A 93 8.71 -7.98 3.35
C ASP A 93 7.47 -8.28 2.49
N TYR A 94 6.30 -7.80 2.92
CA TYR A 94 5.07 -7.87 2.12
C TYR A 94 5.26 -7.27 0.72
N GLN A 95 5.75 -6.02 0.63
CA GLN A 95 5.93 -5.29 -0.63
C GLN A 95 6.90 -6.02 -1.56
N LYS A 96 8.01 -6.55 -1.02
CA LYS A 96 8.99 -7.34 -1.77
C LYS A 96 8.39 -8.62 -2.33
N LYS A 97 7.69 -9.40 -1.50
CA LYS A 97 7.00 -10.64 -1.92
C LYS A 97 5.95 -10.35 -2.98
N ARG A 98 5.16 -9.29 -2.80
CA ARG A 98 4.10 -8.90 -3.73
C ARG A 98 4.64 -8.45 -5.08
N ALA A 99 5.68 -7.60 -5.11
CA ALA A 99 6.31 -7.17 -6.35
C ALA A 99 6.87 -8.35 -7.17
N LYS A 100 7.45 -9.35 -6.48
CA LYS A 100 7.91 -10.59 -7.14
C LYS A 100 6.75 -11.37 -7.77
N ARG A 101 5.64 -11.51 -7.06
CA ARG A 101 4.44 -12.20 -7.57
C ARG A 101 3.81 -11.48 -8.76
N ILE A 102 3.64 -10.16 -8.69
CA ILE A 102 3.09 -9.36 -9.81
C ILE A 102 3.97 -9.55 -11.06
N LYS A 103 5.29 -9.50 -10.90
CA LYS A 103 6.22 -9.74 -12.01
C LYS A 103 6.05 -11.15 -12.61
N GLN A 104 5.83 -12.18 -11.79
CA GLN A 104 5.61 -13.54 -12.26
C GLN A 104 4.28 -13.66 -13.02
N LEU A 105 3.19 -13.09 -12.50
CA LEU A 105 1.86 -13.10 -13.14
C LEU A 105 1.90 -12.42 -14.52
N ASN A 106 2.53 -11.25 -14.60
CA ASN A 106 2.74 -10.52 -15.85
C ASN A 106 3.54 -11.32 -16.88
N GLN A 107 4.48 -12.17 -16.44
CA GLN A 107 5.28 -13.02 -17.33
C GLN A 107 4.51 -14.25 -17.83
N THR A 108 3.55 -14.74 -17.06
CA THR A 108 2.73 -15.91 -17.41
C THR A 108 1.48 -15.58 -18.26
N GLY A 109 1.22 -14.31 -18.56
CA GLY A 109 0.08 -13.88 -19.38
C GLY A 109 -1.29 -14.05 -18.69
N LEU A 110 -1.31 -14.21 -17.36
CA LEU A 110 -2.53 -14.36 -16.55
C LEU A 110 -2.98 -13.00 -15.98
N ASN A 111 -3.11 -12.00 -16.86
CA ASN A 111 -3.67 -10.69 -16.53
C ASN A 111 -5.03 -10.51 -17.17
#